data_AF-A0A948CY10-F1
#
_entry.id   AF-A0A948CY10-F1
#
_cell.length_a   1.000
_cell.length_b   1.000
_cell.length_c   1.000
_cell.angle_alpha   90.00
_cell.angle_beta   90.00
_cell.angle_gamma   90.00
#
_symmetry.space_group_name_H-M   'P 1'
#
loop_
_entity.id
_entity.type
_entity.pdbx_description
1 polymer ?
#
loop_
_entity_poly.entity_id
_entity_poly.type
_entity_poly.pdbx_seq_one_letter_code
_entity_poly.pdbx_strand_id
1 'polypeptide(L)'
;MGKIGIFVGVILLFSLSLCFAQEEVVITTYYPSPYGVYKDLKVEGAVGNEGTFEVDPDGTAGNSDEFIVNSSGNVGIGTTTPGAYRLYVNGNMYVNGDITTDADTYPDYVFEPGYKLMSIKELKQFVLENKHLPNMQSREEVKKEGIKIFEQNRLMLEKLEEAYLYIIELQDRVNKLEKSLNQN
;
A
#
# COMPACT_ATOMS: atom_id res chain seq x y z
N MET A 1 -35.51 59.07 -56.12
CA MET A 1 -36.32 59.69 -55.04
C MET A 1 -36.87 58.56 -54.18
N GLY A 2 -36.17 58.18 -53.10
CA GLY A 2 -36.59 58.44 -51.71
C GLY A 2 -37.32 57.19 -51.16
N LYS A 3 -37.01 56.57 -50.02
CA LYS A 3 -36.42 57.04 -48.77
C LYS A 3 -35.68 55.92 -48.02
N ILE A 4 -34.75 56.36 -47.18
CA ILE A 4 -34.00 55.67 -46.13
C ILE A 4 -34.92 55.26 -44.96
N GLY A 5 -34.60 54.14 -44.30
CA GLY A 5 -35.11 53.78 -42.97
C GLY A 5 -34.33 52.61 -42.36
N ILE A 6 -33.44 52.92 -41.43
CA ILE A 6 -32.64 52.00 -40.59
C ILE A 6 -33.47 51.59 -39.37
N PHE A 7 -33.49 50.30 -39.01
CA PHE A 7 -33.80 49.76 -37.66
C PHE A 7 -33.12 48.38 -37.56
N VAL A 8 -31.88 48.28 -37.07
CA VAL A 8 -31.49 48.03 -35.67
C VAL A 8 -32.29 46.91 -34.99
N GLY A 9 -31.61 45.77 -34.80
CA GLY A 9 -31.63 45.04 -33.54
C GLY A 9 -32.76 44.05 -33.32
N VAL A 10 -32.58 42.82 -33.81
CA VAL A 10 -33.08 41.63 -33.10
C VAL A 10 -31.92 40.65 -33.00
N ILE A 11 -31.10 40.85 -31.97
CA ILE A 11 -30.31 39.79 -31.37
C ILE A 11 -31.34 38.81 -30.78
N LEU A 12 -31.66 37.77 -31.55
CA LEU A 12 -32.27 36.57 -31.00
C LEU A 12 -31.14 35.83 -30.29
N LEU A 13 -30.88 36.25 -29.05
CA LEU A 13 -30.37 35.40 -28.00
C LEU A 13 -31.37 34.25 -27.86
N PHE A 14 -31.24 33.21 -28.69
CA PHE A 14 -31.53 31.87 -28.24
C PHE A 14 -30.49 31.58 -27.17
N SER A 15 -30.76 32.04 -25.95
CA SER A 15 -30.25 31.41 -24.75
C SER A 15 -30.79 29.99 -24.79
N LEU A 16 -30.07 29.12 -25.49
CA LEU A 16 -30.16 27.69 -25.26
C LEU A 16 -29.70 27.52 -23.81
N SER A 17 -30.65 27.65 -22.88
CA SER A 17 -30.47 27.11 -21.55
C SER A 17 -30.25 25.63 -21.79
N LEU A 18 -28.99 25.21 -21.77
CA LEU A 18 -28.62 23.86 -21.42
C LEU A 18 -29.15 23.65 -20.01
N CYS A 19 -30.43 23.28 -19.93
CA CYS A 19 -31.02 22.76 -18.73
C CYS A 19 -30.40 21.38 -18.56
N PHE A 20 -29.38 21.29 -17.71
CA PHE A 20 -28.96 20.00 -17.19
C PHE A 20 -30.12 19.50 -16.32
N ALA A 21 -30.94 18.61 -16.87
CA ALA A 21 -31.94 17.90 -16.09
C ALA A 21 -31.18 17.00 -15.10
N GLN A 22 -31.40 17.19 -13.81
CA GLN A 22 -30.92 16.27 -12.80
C GLN A 22 -31.73 14.97 -12.95
N GLU A 23 -31.14 13.93 -13.54
CA GLU A 23 -31.77 12.61 -13.66
C GLU A 23 -31.71 11.92 -12.29
N GLU A 24 -32.85 11.86 -11.60
CA GLU A 24 -33.02 11.06 -10.38
C GLU A 24 -33.63 9.70 -10.75
N VAL A 25 -32.90 8.61 -10.53
CA VAL A 25 -33.40 7.24 -10.75
C VAL A 25 -33.84 6.65 -9.41
N VAL A 26 -35.15 6.53 -9.22
CA VAL A 26 -35.75 5.93 -8.01
C VAL A 26 -36.13 4.48 -8.27
N ILE A 27 -35.44 3.54 -7.63
CA ILE A 27 -35.78 2.10 -7.69
C ILE A 27 -36.73 1.78 -6.52
N THR A 28 -37.99 1.50 -6.84
CA THR A 28 -38.98 1.09 -5.84
C THR A 28 -39.12 -0.44 -5.85
N THR A 29 -38.95 -1.08 -4.69
CA THR A 29 -39.22 -2.51 -4.51
C THR A 29 -40.45 -2.71 -3.61
N TYR A 30 -41.17 -3.82 -3.76
CA TYR A 30 -42.40 -4.12 -3.00
C TYR A 30 -42.33 -5.52 -2.37
N TYR A 31 -42.99 -5.71 -1.22
CA TYR A 31 -43.03 -7.01 -0.52
C TYR A 31 -44.45 -7.61 -0.48
N PRO A 32 -44.62 -8.92 -0.76
CA PRO A 32 -43.58 -9.86 -1.18
C PRO A 32 -43.17 -9.63 -2.64
N SER A 33 -41.87 -9.76 -2.92
CA SER A 33 -41.31 -9.55 -4.25
C SER A 33 -41.90 -10.53 -5.27
N PRO A 34 -42.44 -10.05 -6.42
CA PRO A 34 -42.99 -10.93 -7.45
C PRO A 34 -41.95 -11.83 -8.13
N TYR A 35 -40.68 -11.40 -8.17
CA TYR A 35 -39.60 -12.06 -8.92
C TYR A 35 -38.45 -12.57 -8.03
N GLY A 36 -38.67 -12.63 -6.71
CA GLY A 36 -37.70 -13.18 -5.75
C GLY A 36 -36.76 -12.14 -5.14
N VAL A 37 -35.75 -12.63 -4.41
CA VAL A 37 -34.80 -11.78 -3.67
C VAL A 37 -33.72 -11.29 -4.63
N TYR A 38 -33.67 -9.97 -4.84
CA TYR A 38 -32.56 -9.31 -5.51
C TYR A 38 -31.32 -9.36 -4.62
N LYS A 39 -30.18 -9.78 -5.16
CA LYS A 39 -28.92 -9.94 -4.41
C LYS A 39 -27.90 -8.85 -4.73
N ASP A 40 -27.89 -8.38 -5.98
CA ASP A 40 -26.89 -7.45 -6.47
C ASP A 40 -27.56 -6.30 -7.23
N LEU A 41 -26.96 -5.11 -7.14
CA LEU A 41 -27.27 -3.94 -7.97
C LEU A 41 -26.05 -3.70 -8.87
N LYS A 42 -26.24 -3.74 -10.19
CA LYS A 42 -25.16 -3.54 -11.18
C LYS A 42 -25.40 -2.23 -11.94
N VAL A 43 -24.37 -1.41 -12.05
CA VAL A 43 -24.34 -0.26 -12.97
C VAL A 43 -23.56 -0.69 -14.20
N GLU A 44 -24.15 -0.55 -15.39
CA GLU A 44 -23.47 -0.85 -16.66
C GLU A 44 -23.24 0.45 -17.43
N GLY A 45 -21.98 0.76 -17.75
CA GLY A 45 -21.56 1.95 -18.49
C GLY A 45 -20.63 2.88 -17.70
N ALA A 46 -19.81 3.66 -18.42
CA ALA A 46 -18.91 4.65 -17.82
C ALA A 46 -19.71 5.73 -17.09
N VAL A 47 -19.45 5.91 -15.79
CA VAL A 47 -20.06 6.99 -15.00
C VAL A 47 -19.17 8.22 -15.15
N GLY A 48 -19.76 9.36 -15.53
CA GLY A 48 -19.01 10.57 -15.90
C GLY A 48 -17.99 11.06 -14.85
N ASN A 49 -16.97 11.76 -15.36
CA ASN A 49 -15.70 12.18 -14.75
C ASN A 49 -15.72 13.02 -13.45
N GLU A 50 -16.81 13.12 -12.71
CA GLU A 50 -16.82 13.93 -11.48
C GLU A 50 -17.43 13.17 -10.30
N GLY A 51 -16.54 12.56 -9.50
CA GLY A 51 -16.86 12.10 -8.14
C GLY A 51 -17.34 10.66 -7.99
N THR A 52 -17.15 9.79 -8.98
CA THR A 52 -17.66 8.41 -8.90
C THR A 52 -16.67 7.45 -8.26
N PHE A 53 -17.13 6.67 -7.28
CA PHE A 53 -16.55 5.37 -6.96
C PHE A 53 -16.74 4.45 -8.18
N GLU A 54 -15.78 4.48 -9.09
CA GLU A 54 -15.76 3.63 -10.27
C GLU A 54 -15.21 2.26 -9.86
N VAL A 55 -16.11 1.29 -9.64
CA VAL A 55 -15.71 -0.11 -9.65
C VAL A 55 -15.67 -0.50 -11.12
N ASP A 56 -14.50 -0.43 -11.74
CA ASP A 56 -14.28 -1.04 -13.06
C ASP A 56 -13.80 -2.49 -12.84
N PRO A 57 -14.70 -3.49 -12.86
CA PRO A 57 -14.30 -4.89 -12.71
C PRO A 57 -13.45 -5.39 -13.88
N ASP A 58 -13.46 -4.69 -15.03
CA ASP A 58 -12.89 -5.16 -16.29
C ASP A 58 -11.71 -4.28 -16.77
N GLY A 59 -11.35 -3.21 -16.05
CA GLY A 59 -10.19 -2.33 -16.32
C GLY A 59 -10.18 -1.73 -17.73
N THR A 60 -11.37 -1.44 -18.26
CA THR A 60 -11.61 -0.99 -19.64
C THR A 60 -11.65 0.53 -19.75
N ALA A 61 -11.89 1.25 -18.65
CA ALA A 61 -11.68 2.68 -18.58
C ALA A 61 -10.16 2.95 -18.60
N GLY A 62 -9.71 3.75 -19.56
CA GLY A 62 -8.28 4.05 -19.74
C GLY A 62 -7.72 5.04 -18.72
N ASN A 63 -8.34 5.16 -17.54
CA ASN A 63 -8.03 6.20 -16.56
C ASN A 63 -7.21 5.62 -15.40
N SER A 64 -6.06 6.22 -15.12
CA SER A 64 -5.09 5.79 -14.10
C SER A 64 -5.54 5.98 -12.64
N ASP A 65 -6.78 6.38 -12.41
CA ASP A 65 -7.28 6.87 -11.11
C ASP A 65 -8.23 5.86 -10.42
N GLU A 66 -8.29 4.62 -10.91
CA GLU A 66 -9.33 3.68 -10.52
C GLU A 66 -9.06 2.98 -9.16
N PHE A 67 -10.12 2.94 -8.34
CA PHE A 67 -10.25 2.03 -7.22
C PHE A 67 -10.93 0.75 -7.74
N ILE A 68 -10.23 -0.38 -7.75
CA ILE A 68 -10.76 -1.62 -8.32
C ILE A 68 -10.90 -2.68 -7.25
N VAL A 69 -11.98 -3.44 -7.31
CA VAL A 69 -12.10 -4.73 -6.61
C VAL A 69 -12.26 -5.80 -7.68
N ASN A 70 -11.21 -6.61 -7.87
CA ASN A 70 -11.23 -7.63 -8.92
C ASN A 70 -12.07 -8.85 -8.53
N SER A 71 -12.28 -9.79 -9.46
CA SER A 71 -13.05 -11.02 -9.23
C SER A 71 -12.49 -11.95 -8.13
N SER A 72 -11.22 -11.76 -7.74
CA SER A 72 -10.59 -12.47 -6.62
C SER A 72 -10.74 -11.73 -5.28
N GLY A 73 -11.41 -10.56 -5.26
CA GLY A 73 -11.57 -9.72 -4.09
C GLY A 73 -10.31 -8.95 -3.68
N ASN A 74 -9.36 -8.75 -4.60
CA ASN A 74 -8.19 -7.90 -4.38
C ASN A 74 -8.52 -6.45 -4.74
N VAL A 75 -8.04 -5.53 -3.91
CA VAL A 75 -8.26 -4.10 -4.06
C VAL A 75 -7.04 -3.44 -4.72
N GLY A 76 -7.25 -2.71 -5.81
CA GLY A 76 -6.24 -1.83 -6.44
C GLY A 76 -6.62 -0.36 -6.27
N ILE A 77 -5.66 0.51 -6.00
CA ILE A 77 -5.83 1.96 -5.97
C ILE A 77 -4.77 2.57 -6.88
N GLY A 78 -5.17 3.21 -7.98
CA GLY A 78 -4.26 3.71 -9.02
C GLY A 78 -3.63 2.59 -9.86
N THR A 79 -4.22 1.39 -9.84
CA THR A 79 -3.81 0.25 -10.65
C THR A 79 -4.99 -0.65 -10.99
N THR A 80 -5.02 -1.15 -12.23
CA THR A 80 -5.98 -2.14 -12.71
C THR A 80 -5.54 -3.59 -12.44
N THR A 81 -4.29 -3.79 -12.03
CA THR A 81 -3.68 -5.11 -11.85
C THR A 81 -3.09 -5.25 -10.44
N PRO A 82 -3.92 -5.42 -9.39
CA PRO A 82 -3.42 -5.61 -8.03
C PRO A 82 -2.60 -6.89 -7.83
N GLY A 83 -2.61 -7.80 -8.82
CA GLY A 83 -1.75 -8.99 -8.83
C GLY A 83 -2.00 -9.90 -7.63
N ALA A 84 -0.91 -10.28 -6.95
CA ALA A 84 -0.96 -11.15 -5.76
C ALA A 84 -1.31 -10.41 -4.45
N TYR A 85 -1.44 -9.08 -4.48
CA TYR A 85 -1.66 -8.28 -3.28
C TYR A 85 -3.16 -8.12 -3.00
N ARG A 86 -3.55 -8.31 -1.74
CA ARG A 86 -4.95 -8.07 -1.29
C ARG A 86 -5.32 -6.59 -1.38
N LEU A 87 -4.36 -5.71 -1.16
CA LEU A 87 -4.45 -4.27 -1.39
C LEU A 87 -3.15 -3.81 -2.09
N TYR A 88 -3.27 -3.25 -3.30
CA TYR A 88 -2.18 -2.61 -4.02
C TYR A 88 -2.50 -1.11 -4.12
N VAL A 89 -1.60 -0.26 -3.62
CA VAL A 89 -1.68 1.20 -3.83
C VAL A 89 -0.53 1.64 -4.73
N ASN A 90 -0.83 2.11 -5.93
CA ASN A 90 0.13 2.71 -6.84
C ASN A 90 0.25 4.21 -6.54
N GLY A 91 0.95 4.53 -5.45
CA GLY A 91 1.11 5.91 -4.99
C GLY A 91 1.47 5.96 -3.51
N ASN A 92 1.27 7.13 -2.92
CA ASN A 92 1.53 7.36 -1.50
C ASN A 92 0.33 6.94 -0.65
N MET A 93 0.61 6.38 0.52
CA MET A 93 -0.39 6.09 1.54
C MET A 93 -0.20 7.04 2.73
N TYR A 94 -1.26 7.75 3.12
CA TYR A 94 -1.30 8.51 4.37
C TYR A 94 -2.24 7.80 5.34
N VAL A 95 -1.71 7.31 6.46
CA VAL A 95 -2.48 6.57 7.47
C VAL A 95 -2.54 7.40 8.74
N ASN A 96 -3.76 7.70 9.19
CA ASN A 96 -4.01 8.26 10.51
C ASN A 96 -4.49 7.13 11.42
N GLY A 97 -3.57 6.53 12.17
CA GLY A 97 -3.79 5.35 13.00
C GLY A 97 -2.64 4.34 12.85
N ASP A 98 -2.87 3.13 13.35
CA ASP A 98 -1.88 2.06 13.34
C ASP A 98 -2.06 1.13 12.14
N ILE A 99 -0.94 0.60 11.63
CA ILE A 99 -0.93 -0.57 10.75
C ILE A 99 -0.34 -1.72 11.56
N THR A 100 -1.17 -2.71 11.86
CA THR A 100 -0.80 -3.86 12.70
C THR A 100 -0.55 -5.10 11.84
N THR A 101 0.31 -5.97 12.36
CA THR A 101 0.56 -7.33 11.83
C THR A 101 0.34 -8.34 12.94
N ASP A 102 0.34 -9.64 12.62
CA ASP A 102 0.09 -10.68 13.60
C ASP A 102 1.15 -10.67 14.72
N ALA A 103 0.72 -11.01 15.94
CA ALA A 103 1.46 -10.76 17.18
C ALA A 103 2.79 -11.53 17.31
N ASP A 104 2.98 -12.61 16.57
CA ASP A 104 4.12 -13.55 16.72
C ASP A 104 5.42 -13.08 16.04
N THR A 105 5.61 -11.76 15.94
CA THR A 105 6.64 -11.14 15.10
C THR A 105 7.81 -10.57 15.91
N TYR A 106 7.91 -10.83 17.23
CA TYR A 106 9.02 -10.33 18.06
C TYR A 106 10.22 -11.30 18.10
N PRO A 107 11.47 -10.82 17.96
CA PRO A 107 12.65 -11.67 17.85
C PRO A 107 13.29 -12.08 19.20
N ASP A 108 12.53 -12.08 20.30
CA ASP A 108 13.03 -12.42 21.66
C ASP A 108 13.75 -13.79 21.74
N TYR A 109 13.49 -14.68 20.78
CA TYR A 109 14.17 -15.96 20.62
C TYR A 109 15.71 -15.84 20.51
N VAL A 110 16.25 -14.66 20.20
CA VAL A 110 17.70 -14.38 20.19
C VAL A 110 18.32 -14.58 21.58
N PHE A 111 17.54 -14.39 22.65
CA PHE A 111 17.99 -14.55 24.03
C PHE A 111 17.75 -15.95 24.61
N GLU A 112 17.08 -16.83 23.87
CA GLU A 112 16.71 -18.15 24.37
C GLU A 112 17.93 -19.09 24.46
N PRO A 113 17.99 -19.99 25.47
CA PRO A 113 19.05 -20.97 25.58
C PRO A 113 19.13 -21.87 24.33
N GLY A 114 20.25 -21.79 23.62
CA GLY A 114 20.48 -22.56 22.39
C GLY A 114 20.40 -21.75 21.09
N TYR A 115 20.12 -20.44 21.16
CA TYR A 115 20.30 -19.55 20.03
C TYR A 115 21.76 -19.59 19.52
N LYS A 116 21.92 -19.87 18.23
CA LYS A 116 23.24 -19.98 17.61
C LYS A 116 23.67 -18.62 17.05
N LEU A 117 24.21 -17.78 17.93
CA LEU A 117 24.82 -16.52 17.53
C LEU A 117 26.03 -16.79 16.61
N MET A 118 26.04 -16.17 15.44
CA MET A 118 27.16 -16.23 14.49
C MET A 118 28.42 -15.64 15.15
N SER A 119 29.60 -16.21 14.93
CA SER A 119 30.81 -15.58 15.50
C SER A 119 31.12 -14.25 14.79
N ILE A 120 31.75 -13.28 15.48
CA ILE A 120 32.17 -12.01 14.84
C ILE A 120 33.06 -12.24 13.61
N LYS A 121 33.86 -13.31 13.60
CA LYS A 121 34.71 -13.67 12.45
C LYS A 121 33.86 -14.07 11.24
N GLU A 122 32.88 -14.93 11.45
CA GLU A 122 31.95 -15.36 10.39
C GLU A 122 31.07 -14.20 9.92
N LEU A 123 30.56 -13.38 10.84
CA LEU A 123 29.77 -12.21 10.51
C LEU A 123 30.55 -11.21 9.65
N LYS A 124 31.82 -10.94 10.01
CA LYS A 124 32.71 -10.10 9.20
C LYS A 124 32.86 -10.66 7.79
N GLN A 125 33.08 -11.97 7.66
CA GLN A 125 33.22 -12.60 6.35
C GLN A 125 31.93 -12.46 5.54
N PHE A 126 30.78 -12.76 6.15
CA PHE A 126 29.47 -12.66 5.51
C PHE A 126 29.19 -11.25 4.99
N VAL A 127 29.42 -10.21 5.80
CA VAL A 127 29.17 -8.82 5.40
C VAL A 127 30.11 -8.39 4.27
N LEU A 128 31.37 -8.83 4.27
CA LEU A 128 32.33 -8.51 3.22
C LEU A 128 31.95 -9.17 1.88
N GLU A 129 31.44 -10.40 1.93
CA GLU A 129 31.01 -11.16 0.75
C GLU A 129 29.66 -10.69 0.21
N ASN A 130 28.65 -10.57 1.07
CA ASN A 130 27.25 -10.38 0.68
C ASN A 130 26.79 -8.92 0.68
N LYS A 131 27.56 -7.99 1.28
CA LYS A 131 27.24 -6.54 1.36
C LYS A 131 25.94 -6.20 2.08
N HIS A 132 25.37 -7.12 2.84
CA HIS A 132 24.26 -6.92 3.76
C HIS A 132 24.45 -7.78 5.02
N LEU A 133 23.64 -7.53 6.05
CA LEU A 133 23.65 -8.35 7.26
C LEU A 133 22.91 -9.69 7.00
N PRO A 134 23.23 -10.75 7.77
CA PRO A 134 22.48 -12.00 7.73
C PRO A 134 20.98 -11.76 7.92
N ASN A 135 20.15 -12.55 7.24
CA ASN A 135 18.68 -12.49 7.25
C ASN A 135 18.06 -11.19 6.70
N MET A 136 18.85 -10.17 6.33
CA MET A 136 18.34 -8.94 5.70
C MET A 136 18.18 -9.09 4.20
N GLN A 137 17.14 -8.46 3.64
CA GLN A 137 16.96 -8.37 2.19
C GLN A 137 18.17 -7.67 1.55
N SER A 138 18.70 -8.30 0.50
CA SER A 138 19.75 -7.71 -0.33
C SER A 138 19.18 -6.57 -1.19
N ARG A 139 20.08 -5.72 -1.70
CA ARG A 139 19.70 -4.64 -2.62
C ARG A 139 18.98 -5.16 -3.87
N GLU A 140 19.38 -6.32 -4.36
CA GLU A 140 18.79 -6.90 -5.58
C GLU A 140 17.40 -7.48 -5.31
N GLU A 141 17.14 -8.00 -4.12
CA GLU A 141 15.80 -8.43 -3.70
C GLU A 141 14.87 -7.23 -3.51
N VAL A 142 15.34 -6.16 -2.84
CA VAL A 142 14.54 -4.94 -2.61
C VAL A 142 14.14 -4.27 -3.93
N LYS A 143 14.99 -4.29 -4.95
CA LYS A 143 14.64 -3.75 -6.28
C LYS A 143 13.51 -4.51 -6.96
N LYS A 144 13.39 -5.83 -6.71
CA LYS A 144 12.40 -6.70 -7.37
C LYS A 144 11.09 -6.75 -6.62
N GLU A 145 11.16 -6.88 -5.30
CA GLU A 145 9.99 -7.16 -4.45
C GLU A 145 9.55 -5.96 -3.61
N GLY A 146 10.34 -4.88 -3.58
CA GLY A 146 10.16 -3.77 -2.65
C GLY A 146 10.62 -4.10 -1.24
N ILE A 147 10.41 -3.13 -0.34
CA ILE A 147 10.73 -3.28 1.08
C ILE A 147 9.53 -3.85 1.82
N LYS A 148 9.71 -4.98 2.50
CA LYS A 148 8.71 -5.55 3.41
C LYS A 148 8.86 -4.85 4.76
N ILE A 149 8.22 -3.69 4.95
CA ILE A 149 8.46 -2.77 6.09
C ILE A 149 8.35 -3.46 7.46
N PHE A 150 7.33 -4.31 7.68
CA PHE A 150 7.16 -5.04 8.94
C PHE A 150 8.31 -6.03 9.19
N GLU A 151 8.64 -6.84 8.18
CA GLU A 151 9.75 -7.79 8.24
C GLU A 151 11.08 -7.07 8.47
N GLN A 152 11.31 -5.95 7.78
CA GLN A 152 12.51 -5.14 7.96
C GLN A 152 12.60 -4.57 9.38
N ASN A 153 11.50 -4.12 9.96
CA ASN A 153 11.47 -3.64 11.35
C ASN A 153 11.72 -4.78 12.35
N ARG A 154 11.14 -5.98 12.14
CA ARG A 154 11.44 -7.16 12.96
C ARG A 154 12.92 -7.51 12.89
N LEU A 155 13.46 -7.65 11.69
CA LEU A 155 14.86 -8.02 11.48
C LEU A 155 15.80 -6.97 12.05
N MET A 156 15.43 -5.68 11.99
CA MET A 156 16.21 -4.62 12.63
C MET A 156 16.28 -4.79 14.15
N LEU A 157 15.18 -5.20 14.80
CA LEU A 157 15.18 -5.53 16.22
C LEU A 157 16.02 -6.78 16.51
N GLU A 158 15.91 -7.83 15.70
CA GLU A 158 16.74 -9.05 15.81
C GLU A 158 18.23 -8.70 15.74
N LYS A 159 18.65 -7.87 14.76
CA LYS A 159 20.06 -7.44 14.64
C LYS A 159 20.50 -6.58 15.82
N LEU A 160 19.61 -5.79 16.41
CA LEU A 160 19.90 -4.99 17.60
C LEU A 160 20.13 -5.89 18.82
N GLU A 161 19.30 -6.91 19.00
CA GLU A 161 19.46 -7.90 20.08
C GLU A 161 20.74 -8.73 19.93
N GLU A 162 21.07 -9.17 18.71
CA GLU A 162 22.35 -9.82 18.42
C GLU A 162 23.54 -8.89 18.71
N ALA A 163 23.43 -7.60 18.39
CA ALA A 163 24.45 -6.61 18.72
C ALA A 163 24.67 -6.49 20.23
N TYR A 164 23.61 -6.54 21.04
CA TYR A 164 23.74 -6.57 22.50
C TYR A 164 24.46 -7.82 23.00
N LEU A 165 24.21 -8.99 22.41
CA LEU A 165 24.95 -10.21 22.76
C LEU A 165 26.45 -10.07 22.45
N TYR A 166 26.81 -9.50 21.30
CA TYR A 166 28.22 -9.22 20.99
C TYR A 166 28.84 -8.21 21.98
N ILE A 167 28.11 -7.16 22.37
CA ILE A 167 28.61 -6.17 23.34
C ILE A 167 28.85 -6.81 24.71
N ILE A 168 27.93 -7.65 25.17
CA ILE A 168 28.08 -8.41 26.43
C ILE A 168 29.33 -9.32 26.36
N GLU A 169 29.50 -10.06 25.26
CA GLU A 169 30.69 -10.90 25.05
C GLU A 169 31.99 -10.06 25.06
N LEU A 170 31.99 -8.91 24.39
CA LEU A 170 33.14 -8.01 24.37
C LEU A 170 33.46 -7.46 25.76
N GLN A 171 32.46 -7.04 26.54
CA GLN A 171 32.67 -6.55 27.91
C GLN A 171 33.27 -7.64 28.80
N ASP A 172 32.80 -8.88 28.69
CA ASP A 172 33.35 -10.00 29.44
C ASP A 172 34.82 -10.27 29.08
N ARG A 173 35.18 -10.13 27.80
CA ARG A 173 36.57 -10.26 27.35
C ARG A 173 37.44 -9.12 27.87
N VAL A 174 36.95 -7.88 27.86
CA VAL A 174 37.65 -6.72 28.44
C VAL A 174 37.91 -6.94 29.93
N ASN A 175 36.87 -7.33 30.69
CA ASN A 175 37.00 -7.60 32.13
C ASN A 175 38.04 -8.71 32.42
N LYS A 176 38.09 -9.77 31.59
CA LYS A 176 39.08 -10.85 31.71
C LYS A 176 40.51 -10.34 31.43
N LEU A 177 40.68 -9.50 30.42
CA LEU A 177 41.97 -8.89 30.08
C LEU A 177 42.45 -7.96 31.21
N GLU A 178 41.60 -7.08 31.72
CA GLU A 178 41.94 -6.18 32.84
C GLU A 178 42.36 -6.94 34.10
N LYS A 179 41.67 -8.02 34.45
CA LYS A 179 42.07 -8.89 35.57
C LYS A 179 43.44 -9.52 35.35
N SER A 180 43.74 -9.97 34.13
CA SER A 180 45.04 -10.56 33.81
C SER A 180 46.20 -9.55 33.86
N LEU A 181 45.93 -8.27 33.60
CA LEU A 181 46.92 -7.19 33.70
C LEU A 181 47.15 -6.79 35.16
N ASN A 182 46.11 -6.74 35.98
CA ASN A 182 46.20 -6.35 37.40
C ASN A 182 46.73 -7.46 38.33
N GLN A 183 46.92 -8.68 37.83
CA GLN A 183 47.50 -9.81 38.57
C GLN A 183 49.00 -10.03 38.28
N ASN A 184 49.62 -9.23 37.41
CA ASN A 184 51.06 -9.16 37.18
C ASN A 184 51.65 -7.88 37.79
#